data_AF-A0A932T4Y8-F1
#
_entry.id   AF-A0A932T4Y8-F1
#
_cell.length_a   1.000
_cell.length_b   1.000
_cell.length_c   1.000
_cell.angle_alpha   90.00
_cell.angle_beta   90.00
_cell.angle_gamma   90.00
#
_symmetry.space_group_name_H-M   'P 1'
#
loop_
_entity.id
_entity.type
_entity.pdbx_description
1 polymer ?
#
loop_
_entity_poly.entity_id
_entity_poly.type
_entity_poly.pdbx_seq_one_letter_code
_entity_poly.pdbx_strand_id
1 'polypeptide(L)'
;MTINLFAEVEVLTLEKAITLSKNISYDEKKLLEDLKNDKLSLKNLKNDFYPDIFIDAQYGRENNLGKVENDTFGYLIWKNKLYDSKENILSDEFKYSQTNNELLLKQSILMRKIIVMESFFDTSLAYLYQQYAIEQLAMDAIYNNRAKDYYPSGRVSDVELLEKDSKMLMASAKNFNTEDN
;
A
#
# COMPACT_ATOMS: atom_id res chain seq x y z
N MET A 1 -22.88 17.15 -31.22
CA MET A 1 -22.30 16.62 -29.97
C MET A 1 -20.84 16.34 -30.26
N THR A 2 -20.00 17.35 -30.07
CA THR A 2 -18.55 17.26 -30.31
C THR A 2 -17.92 16.58 -29.10
N ILE A 3 -17.44 15.35 -29.30
CA ILE A 3 -16.68 14.63 -28.29
C ILE A 3 -15.33 15.33 -28.19
N ASN A 4 -15.10 16.05 -27.10
CA ASN A 4 -13.80 16.61 -26.77
C ASN A 4 -12.84 15.43 -26.51
N LEU A 5 -12.08 15.05 -27.53
CA LEU A 5 -11.09 13.96 -27.53
C LEU A 5 -9.74 14.37 -26.93
N PHE A 6 -9.66 15.57 -26.35
CA PHE A 6 -8.47 16.07 -25.66
C PHE A 6 -8.82 16.33 -24.19
N ALA A 7 -9.13 15.28 -23.43
CA ALA A 7 -8.74 15.33 -22.03
C ALA A 7 -7.21 15.30 -22.07
N GLU A 8 -6.56 16.41 -21.73
CA GLU A 8 -5.12 16.45 -21.49
C GLU A 8 -4.78 15.26 -20.60
N VAL A 9 -4.13 14.25 -21.18
CA VAL A 9 -3.61 13.11 -20.42
C VAL A 9 -2.49 13.69 -19.58
N GLU A 10 -2.84 14.11 -18.38
CA GLU A 10 -1.92 14.71 -17.44
C GLU A 10 -0.80 13.71 -17.20
N VAL A 11 0.44 14.09 -17.51
CA VAL A 11 1.59 13.20 -17.43
C VAL A 11 1.66 12.63 -16.02
N LEU A 12 1.69 11.29 -15.93
CA LEU A 12 1.82 10.62 -14.64
C LEU A 12 3.18 11.01 -14.04
N THR A 13 3.16 11.72 -12.92
CA THR A 13 4.37 12.04 -12.17
C THR A 13 4.57 11.03 -11.04
N LEU A 14 5.80 10.88 -10.57
CA LEU A 14 6.10 9.99 -9.44
C LEU A 14 5.27 10.35 -8.19
N GLU A 15 5.10 11.64 -7.91
CA GLU A 15 4.29 12.11 -6.79
C GLU A 15 2.81 11.67 -6.89
N LYS A 16 2.25 11.72 -8.11
CA LYS A 16 0.90 11.23 -8.37
C LYS A 16 0.81 9.72 -8.28
N ALA A 17 1.78 8.97 -8.81
CA ALA A 17 1.84 7.53 -8.68
C ALA A 17 1.87 7.10 -7.21
N ILE A 18 2.71 7.75 -6.39
CA ILE A 18 2.75 7.52 -4.93
C ILE A 18 1.42 7.88 -4.29
N THR A 19 0.77 8.98 -4.69
CA THR A 19 -0.52 9.40 -4.11
C THR A 19 -1.65 8.44 -4.47
N LEU A 20 -1.70 7.94 -5.70
CA LEU A 20 -2.65 6.92 -6.14
C LEU A 20 -2.44 5.59 -5.42
N SER A 21 -1.18 5.26 -5.09
CA SER A 21 -0.84 4.06 -4.32
C SER A 21 -1.22 4.13 -2.84
N LYS A 22 -1.65 5.30 -2.32
CA LYS A 22 -2.03 5.46 -0.90
C LYS A 22 -3.25 4.63 -0.47
N ASN A 23 -3.95 3.99 -1.42
CA ASN A 23 -4.98 3.03 -1.07
C ASN A 23 -4.36 1.90 -0.23
N ILE A 24 -4.86 1.79 1.00
CA ILE A 24 -4.39 0.83 2.00
C ILE A 24 -4.66 -0.58 1.46
N SER A 25 -3.62 -1.40 1.35
CA SER A 25 -3.75 -2.80 0.95
C SER A 25 -4.57 -3.58 1.97
N TYR A 26 -5.10 -4.75 1.59
CA TYR A 26 -5.83 -5.60 2.55
C TYR A 26 -4.96 -5.94 3.77
N ASP A 27 -3.67 -6.23 3.56
CA ASP A 27 -2.73 -6.57 4.62
C ASP A 27 -2.47 -5.39 5.57
N GLU A 28 -2.33 -4.18 5.04
CA GLU A 28 -2.20 -2.98 5.86
C GLU A 28 -3.48 -2.67 6.65
N LYS A 29 -4.66 -2.92 6.08
CA LYS A 29 -5.93 -2.79 6.80
C LYS A 29 -6.01 -3.80 7.94
N LYS A 30 -5.58 -5.04 7.70
CA LYS A 30 -5.52 -6.07 8.74
C LYS A 30 -4.59 -5.65 9.88
N LEU A 31 -3.37 -5.20 9.57
CA LEU A 31 -2.43 -4.69 10.59
C LEU A 31 -3.01 -3.50 11.39
N LEU A 32 -3.76 -2.61 10.73
CA LEU A 32 -4.42 -1.49 11.41
C LEU A 32 -5.54 -1.96 12.34
N GLU A 33 -6.33 -2.97 11.96
CA GLU A 33 -7.35 -3.56 12.83
C GLU A 33 -6.72 -4.31 14.01
N ASP A 34 -5.66 -5.08 13.77
CA ASP A 34 -4.90 -5.76 14.83
C ASP A 34 -4.36 -4.75 15.85
N LEU A 35 -3.81 -3.62 15.38
CA LEU A 35 -3.38 -2.52 16.26
C LEU A 35 -4.51 -1.90 17.09
N LYS A 36 -5.71 -1.76 16.52
CA LYS A 36 -6.87 -1.25 17.27
C LYS A 36 -7.31 -2.25 18.32
N ASN A 37 -7.34 -3.54 17.98
CA ASN A 37 -7.71 -4.61 18.90
C ASN A 37 -6.71 -4.74 20.06
N ASP A 38 -5.40 -4.66 19.78
CA ASP A 38 -4.36 -4.67 20.79
C ASP A 38 -4.52 -3.48 21.75
N LYS A 39 -4.73 -2.27 21.22
CA LYS A 39 -4.97 -1.06 22.03
C LYS A 39 -6.21 -1.18 22.90
N LEU A 40 -7.30 -1.74 22.36
CA LEU A 40 -8.52 -1.97 23.11
C LEU A 40 -8.31 -2.99 24.24
N SER A 41 -7.63 -4.09 23.95
CA SER A 41 -7.33 -5.15 24.92
C SER A 41 -6.45 -4.62 26.06
N LEU A 42 -5.43 -3.82 25.74
CA LEU A 42 -4.55 -3.19 26.72
C LEU A 42 -5.30 -2.17 27.58
N LYS A 43 -6.26 -1.44 27.00
CA LYS A 43 -7.15 -0.54 27.75
C LYS A 43 -8.06 -1.31 28.70
N ASN A 44 -8.63 -2.42 28.27
CA ASN A 44 -9.49 -3.26 29.10
C ASN A 44 -8.71 -3.87 30.27
N LEU A 45 -7.52 -4.41 30.01
CA LEU A 45 -6.63 -4.92 31.07
C LEU A 45 -6.25 -3.83 32.08
N LYS A 46 -5.99 -2.60 31.63
CA LYS A 46 -5.75 -1.48 32.56
C LYS A 46 -6.99 -1.15 33.39
N ASN A 47 -8.18 -1.32 32.83
CA ASN A 47 -9.41 -1.04 33.55
C ASN A 47 -9.69 -2.06 34.65
N ASP A 48 -9.27 -3.31 34.51
CA ASP A 48 -9.45 -4.35 35.53
C ASP A 48 -8.65 -4.10 36.82
N PHE A 49 -7.64 -3.21 36.77
CA PHE A 49 -6.91 -2.73 37.95
C PHE A 49 -7.54 -1.48 38.60
N TYR A 50 -8.57 -0.88 37.98
CA TYR A 50 -9.33 0.18 38.65
C TYR A 50 -10.28 -0.42 39.68
N PRO A 51 -10.53 0.31 40.77
CA PRO A 51 -11.44 -0.16 41.79
C PRO A 51 -12.89 -0.16 41.30
N ASP A 52 -13.55 -1.31 41.43
CA ASP A 52 -14.99 -1.41 41.24
C ASP A 52 -15.69 -0.96 42.52
N ILE A 53 -16.57 0.03 42.38
CA ILE A 53 -17.41 0.57 43.45
C ILE A 53 -18.86 0.26 43.11
N PHE A 54 -19.54 -0.50 43.96
CA PHE A 54 -20.95 -0.78 43.81
C PHE A 54 -21.69 -0.65 45.13
N ILE A 55 -22.94 -0.19 45.02
CA ILE A 55 -23.84 0.02 46.13
C ILE A 55 -24.75 -1.20 46.17
N ASP A 56 -24.67 -1.96 47.26
CA ASP A 56 -25.59 -3.07 47.51
C ASP A 56 -26.60 -2.62 48.57
N ALA A 57 -27.88 -2.61 48.21
CA ALA A 57 -28.97 -2.25 49.09
C ALA A 57 -29.86 -3.48 49.28
N GLN A 58 -29.81 -4.06 50.47
CA GLN A 58 -30.58 -5.25 50.81
C GLN A 58 -31.74 -4.85 51.72
N TYR A 59 -32.95 -5.10 51.24
CA TYR A 59 -34.18 -4.86 51.99
C TYR A 59 -34.70 -6.19 52.53
N GLY A 60 -34.38 -6.47 53.80
CA GLY A 60 -34.90 -7.61 54.53
C GLY A 60 -36.03 -7.19 55.46
N ARG A 61 -37.20 -7.85 55.32
CA ARG A 61 -38.23 -7.86 56.36
C ARG A 61 -38.44 -9.30 56.80
N GLU A 62 -37.84 -9.66 57.92
CA GLU A 62 -38.01 -10.99 58.49
C GLU A 62 -39.20 -11.00 59.44
N ASN A 63 -40.09 -11.99 59.29
CA ASN A 63 -41.30 -12.13 60.09
C ASN A 63 -41.15 -13.34 61.02
N ASN A 64 -40.18 -13.27 61.94
CA ASN A 64 -39.91 -14.34 62.89
C ASN A 64 -40.77 -14.17 64.15
N LEU A 65 -41.69 -15.12 64.35
CA LEU A 65 -42.42 -15.36 65.61
C LEU A 65 -42.98 -14.08 66.30
N GLY A 66 -43.63 -13.21 65.51
CA GLY A 66 -44.40 -12.08 66.05
C GLY A 66 -43.62 -10.79 66.35
N LYS A 67 -42.31 -10.76 66.10
CA LYS A 67 -41.54 -9.50 66.08
C LYS A 67 -41.20 -9.14 64.64
N VAL A 68 -41.68 -7.97 64.20
CA VAL A 68 -41.29 -7.40 62.91
C VAL A 68 -40.00 -6.63 63.16
N GLU A 69 -38.88 -7.18 62.71
CA GLU A 69 -37.60 -6.46 62.67
C GLU A 69 -37.31 -6.08 61.21
N ASN A 70 -37.14 -4.78 60.98
CA ASN A 70 -36.72 -4.25 59.69
C ASN A 70 -35.19 -4.26 59.66
N ASP A 71 -34.63 -5.13 58.83
CA ASP A 71 -33.18 -5.32 58.72
C ASP A 71 -32.72 -4.85 57.33
N THR A 72 -32.85 -3.54 57.14
CA THR A 72 -32.45 -2.87 55.89
C THR A 72 -31.00 -2.41 56.01
N PHE A 73 -30.14 -2.92 55.13
CA PHE A 73 -28.73 -2.54 55.08
C PHE A 73 -28.36 -1.96 53.72
N GLY A 74 -27.49 -0.96 53.74
CA GLY A 74 -26.81 -0.43 52.56
C GLY A 74 -25.31 -0.58 52.72
N TYR A 75 -24.66 -1.26 51.78
CA TYR A 75 -23.21 -1.43 51.74
C TYR A 75 -22.64 -0.68 50.55
N LEU A 76 -21.57 0.08 50.78
CA LEU A 76 -20.69 0.51 49.71
C LEU A 76 -19.55 -0.50 49.62
N ILE A 77 -19.54 -1.29 48.55
CA ILE A 77 -18.53 -2.32 48.33
C ILE A 77 -17.47 -1.74 47.39
N TRP A 78 -16.24 -1.69 47.88
CA TRP A 78 -15.05 -1.37 47.09
C TRP A 78 -14.25 -2.66 46.90
N LYS A 79 -14.20 -3.18 45.68
CA LYS A 79 -13.27 -4.26 45.30
C LYS A 79 -12.12 -3.69 44.49
N ASN A 80 -10.90 -4.07 44.86
CA ASN A 80 -9.70 -3.65 44.15
C ASN A 80 -8.82 -4.86 43.87
N LYS A 81 -8.40 -5.02 42.61
CA LYS A 81 -7.45 -6.04 42.20
C LYS A 81 -6.05 -5.43 42.23
N LEU A 82 -5.25 -5.81 43.23
CA LEU A 82 -3.94 -5.19 43.46
C LEU A 82 -2.83 -5.73 42.53
N TYR A 83 -2.87 -7.01 42.20
CA TYR A 83 -1.86 -7.66 41.36
C TYR A 83 -2.35 -9.00 40.82
N ASP A 84 -2.10 -9.27 39.54
CA ASP A 84 -2.23 -10.60 38.94
C ASP A 84 -1.11 -10.82 37.92
N SER A 85 -0.30 -11.85 38.17
CA SER A 85 0.83 -12.20 37.31
C SER A 85 0.41 -12.53 35.88
N LYS A 86 -0.77 -13.15 35.68
CA LYS A 86 -1.25 -13.55 34.36
C LYS A 86 -1.62 -12.33 33.51
N GLU A 87 -2.32 -11.38 34.11
CA GLU A 87 -2.72 -10.14 33.42
C GLU A 87 -1.53 -9.23 33.10
N ASN A 88 -0.51 -9.22 33.95
CA ASN A 88 0.73 -8.49 33.66
C ASN A 88 1.49 -9.09 32.47
N ILE A 89 1.60 -10.42 32.41
CA ILE A 89 2.22 -11.10 31.26
C ILE A 89 1.44 -10.79 29.97
N LEU A 90 0.10 -10.87 30.01
CA LEU A 90 -0.75 -10.52 28.86
C LEU A 90 -0.60 -9.05 28.46
N SER A 91 -0.52 -8.13 29.43
CA SER A 91 -0.31 -6.70 29.17
C SER A 91 1.01 -6.46 28.44
N ASP A 92 2.08 -7.13 28.85
CA ASP A 92 3.38 -7.03 28.18
C ASP A 92 3.34 -7.65 26.77
N GLU A 93 2.68 -8.80 26.59
CA GLU A 93 2.45 -9.41 25.27
C GLU A 93 1.72 -8.44 24.32
N PHE A 94 0.64 -7.79 24.77
CA PHE A 94 -0.07 -6.79 23.96
C PHE A 94 0.78 -5.55 23.66
N LYS A 95 1.65 -5.10 24.58
CA LYS A 95 2.60 -3.99 24.29
C LYS A 95 3.61 -4.40 23.21
N TYR A 96 4.15 -5.62 23.28
CA TYR A 96 5.06 -6.13 22.28
C TYR A 96 4.37 -6.30 20.93
N SER A 97 3.17 -6.89 20.91
CA SER A 97 2.34 -7.01 19.70
C SER A 97 2.06 -5.65 19.07
N GLN A 98 1.63 -4.67 19.86
CA GLN A 98 1.39 -3.31 19.37
C GLN A 98 2.65 -2.71 18.75
N THR A 99 3.80 -2.81 19.43
CA THR A 99 5.07 -2.27 18.93
C THR A 99 5.49 -2.95 17.62
N ASN A 100 5.34 -4.27 17.55
CA ASN A 100 5.67 -5.05 16.37
C ASN A 100 4.74 -4.71 15.19
N ASN A 101 3.43 -4.64 15.41
CA ASN A 101 2.45 -4.30 14.39
C ASN A 101 2.63 -2.86 13.87
N GLU A 102 3.04 -1.91 14.73
CA GLU A 102 3.40 -0.55 14.32
C GLU A 102 4.66 -0.53 13.43
N LEU A 103 5.65 -1.36 13.74
CA LEU A 103 6.86 -1.50 12.92
C LEU A 103 6.54 -2.13 11.56
N LEU A 104 5.77 -3.23 11.55
CA LEU A 104 5.33 -3.91 10.33
C LEU A 104 4.53 -2.98 9.42
N LEU A 105 3.63 -2.16 9.99
CA LEU A 105 2.88 -1.17 9.22
C LEU A 105 3.79 -0.13 8.58
N LYS A 106 4.77 0.40 9.33
CA LYS A 106 5.76 1.35 8.78
C LYS A 106 6.58 0.71 7.66
N GLN A 107 7.00 -0.53 7.83
CA GLN A 107 7.75 -1.28 6.84
C GLN A 107 6.91 -1.52 5.57
N SER A 108 5.65 -1.92 5.70
CA SER A 108 4.72 -2.10 4.57
C SER A 108 4.55 -0.79 3.78
N ILE A 109 4.35 0.33 4.48
CA ILE A 109 4.20 1.64 3.83
C ILE A 109 5.45 2.01 3.04
N LEU A 110 6.65 1.76 3.60
CA LEU A 110 7.92 2.01 2.91
C LEU A 110 8.10 1.08 1.71
N MET A 111 7.84 -0.22 1.86
CA MET A 111 7.96 -1.19 0.79
C MET A 111 7.05 -0.84 -0.39
N ARG A 112 5.81 -0.46 -0.11
CA ARG A 112 4.89 0.01 -1.17
C ARG A 112 5.45 1.21 -1.92
N LYS A 113 6.02 2.20 -1.21
CA LYS A 113 6.62 3.36 -1.87
C LYS A 113 7.76 2.95 -2.80
N ILE A 114 8.62 2.03 -2.35
CA ILE A 114 9.74 1.50 -3.16
C ILE A 114 9.20 0.81 -4.41
N ILE A 115 8.24 -0.11 -4.27
CA ILE A 115 7.64 -0.83 -5.41
C ILE A 115 7.03 0.14 -6.43
N VAL A 116 6.33 1.18 -5.96
CA VAL A 116 5.74 2.20 -6.83
C VAL A 116 6.80 3.03 -7.54
N MET A 117 7.89 3.38 -6.85
CA MET A 117 9.02 4.08 -7.45
C MET A 117 9.70 3.24 -8.52
N GLU A 118 9.99 1.97 -8.23
CA GLU A 118 10.59 1.04 -9.19
C GLU A 118 9.70 0.89 -10.42
N SER A 119 8.42 0.58 -10.23
CA SER A 119 7.46 0.43 -11.33
C SER A 119 7.35 1.71 -12.18
N PHE A 120 7.38 2.89 -11.53
CA PHE A 120 7.34 4.16 -12.24
C PHE A 120 8.58 4.38 -13.11
N PHE A 121 9.78 4.10 -12.58
CA PHE A 121 11.02 4.25 -13.33
C PHE A 121 11.15 3.21 -14.44
N ASP A 122 10.74 1.97 -14.20
CA ASP A 122 10.74 0.92 -15.22
C ASP A 122 9.83 1.29 -16.40
N THR A 123 8.63 1.80 -16.10
CA THR A 123 7.69 2.27 -17.14
C THR A 123 8.26 3.47 -17.90
N SER A 124 8.85 4.44 -17.17
CA SER A 124 9.45 5.63 -17.78
C SER A 124 10.63 5.26 -18.67
N LEU A 125 11.45 4.31 -18.23
CA LEU A 125 12.60 3.82 -18.97
C LEU A 125 12.17 3.05 -20.22
N ALA A 126 11.14 2.20 -20.12
CA ALA A 126 10.56 1.51 -21.27
C ALA A 126 10.03 2.50 -22.32
N TYR A 127 9.35 3.56 -21.88
CA TYR A 127 8.88 4.61 -22.78
C TYR A 127 10.03 5.36 -23.48
N LEU A 128 11.10 5.70 -22.74
CA LEU A 128 12.30 6.31 -23.33
C LEU A 128 13.00 5.39 -24.33
N TYR A 129 13.09 4.09 -24.03
CA TYR A 129 13.63 3.11 -24.98
C TYR A 129 12.78 3.01 -26.24
N GLN A 130 11.46 3.02 -26.11
CA GLN A 130 10.55 3.03 -27.25
C GLN A 130 10.76 4.27 -28.12
N GLN A 131 10.84 5.46 -27.51
CA GLN A 131 11.12 6.70 -28.23
C GLN A 131 12.46 6.65 -28.96
N TYR A 132 13.52 6.21 -28.28
CA TYR A 132 14.84 6.06 -28.89
C TYR A 132 14.84 5.08 -30.07
N ALA A 133 14.14 3.96 -29.95
CA ALA A 133 14.03 2.96 -31.01
C ALA A 133 13.28 3.51 -32.25
N ILE A 134 12.26 4.34 -32.04
CA ILE A 134 11.53 5.03 -33.12
C ILE A 134 12.44 6.07 -33.79
N GLU A 135 13.20 6.85 -33.03
CA GLU A 135 14.16 7.83 -33.57
C GLU A 135 15.25 7.16 -34.40
N GLN A 136 15.79 6.04 -33.92
CA GLN A 136 16.74 5.21 -34.66
C GLN A 136 16.15 4.73 -36.00
N LEU A 137 14.92 4.21 -35.97
CA LEU A 137 14.22 3.76 -37.18
C LEU A 137 14.01 4.91 -38.18
N ALA A 138 13.65 6.11 -37.69
CA ALA A 138 13.50 7.28 -38.54
C ALA A 138 14.84 7.70 -39.19
N MET A 139 15.94 7.68 -38.42
CA MET A 139 17.27 7.99 -38.95
C MET A 139 17.73 6.98 -40.00
N ASP A 140 17.54 5.68 -39.73
CA ASP A 140 17.88 4.62 -40.68
C ASP A 140 17.05 4.74 -41.96
N ALA A 141 15.77 5.08 -41.87
CA ALA A 141 14.93 5.35 -43.05
C ALA A 141 15.42 6.56 -43.86
N ILE A 142 15.86 7.63 -43.20
CA ILE A 142 16.45 8.80 -43.88
C ILE A 142 17.74 8.41 -44.62
N TYR A 143 18.63 7.65 -43.96
CA TYR A 143 19.87 7.20 -44.59
C TYR A 143 19.63 6.25 -45.74
N ASN A 144 18.65 5.35 -45.61
CA ASN A 144 18.23 4.44 -46.67
C ASN A 144 17.71 5.19 -47.90
N ASN A 145 16.81 6.16 -47.70
CA ASN A 145 16.29 6.99 -48.79
C ASN A 145 17.41 7.77 -49.50
N ARG A 146 18.34 8.37 -48.74
CA ARG A 146 19.50 9.03 -49.33
C ARG A 146 20.38 8.08 -50.14
N ALA A 147 20.62 6.87 -49.65
CA ALA A 147 21.38 5.86 -50.38
C ALA A 147 20.68 5.49 -51.70
N LYS A 148 19.35 5.32 -51.69
CA LYS A 148 18.52 5.09 -52.88
C LYS A 148 18.59 6.26 -53.87
N ASP A 149 18.56 7.50 -53.40
CA ASP A 149 18.65 8.69 -54.26
C ASP A 149 20.04 8.83 -54.91
N TYR A 150 21.10 8.45 -54.21
CA TYR A 150 22.48 8.54 -54.72
C TYR A 150 22.90 7.34 -55.57
N TYR A 151 22.19 6.22 -55.48
CA TYR A 151 22.50 5.00 -56.23
C TYR A 151 22.46 5.19 -57.76
N PRO A 152 21.43 5.81 -58.37
CA PRO A 152 21.41 6.11 -59.81
C PRO A 152 22.55 7.03 -60.28
N SER A 153 23.10 7.83 -59.36
CA SER A 153 24.21 8.74 -59.65
C SER A 153 25.59 8.09 -59.52
N GLY A 154 25.65 6.79 -59.17
CA GLY A 154 26.90 6.03 -59.00
C GLY A 154 27.72 6.43 -57.78
N ARG A 155 27.16 7.25 -56.88
CA ARG A 155 27.84 7.76 -55.66
C ARG A 155 27.76 6.79 -54.47
N VAL A 156 26.94 5.75 -54.58
CA VAL A 156 26.71 4.70 -53.56
C VAL A 156 26.83 3.35 -54.26
N SER A 157 27.50 2.39 -53.62
CA SER A 157 27.69 1.04 -54.17
C SER A 157 26.51 0.10 -53.87
N ASP A 158 26.37 -0.99 -54.63
CA ASP A 158 25.37 -2.05 -54.36
C ASP A 158 25.46 -2.59 -52.93
N VAL A 159 26.68 -2.76 -52.43
CA VAL A 159 26.95 -3.28 -51.07
C VAL A 159 26.46 -2.29 -50.01
N GLU A 160 26.71 -1.00 -50.21
CA GLU A 160 26.28 0.04 -49.29
C GLU A 160 24.76 0.19 -49.29
N LEU A 161 24.10 0.08 -50.45
CA LEU A 161 22.64 0.10 -50.55
C LEU A 161 22.01 -1.09 -49.80
N LEU A 162 22.53 -2.31 -50.02
CA LEU A 162 22.06 -3.52 -49.34
C LEU A 162 22.30 -3.47 -47.82
N GLU A 163 23.40 -2.87 -47.37
CA GLU A 163 23.66 -2.68 -45.94
C GLU A 163 22.61 -1.75 -45.30
N LYS A 164 22.25 -0.66 -45.98
CA LYS A 164 21.21 0.27 -45.50
C LYS A 164 19.81 -0.34 -45.55
N ASP A 165 19.49 -1.15 -46.55
CA ASP A 165 18.22 -1.90 -46.60
C ASP A 165 18.15 -2.95 -45.48
N SER A 166 19.23 -3.69 -45.23
CA SER A 166 19.28 -4.67 -44.14
C SER A 166 19.15 -4.01 -42.76
N LYS A 167 19.80 -2.87 -42.53
CA LYS A 167 19.70 -2.14 -41.25
C LYS A 167 18.27 -1.66 -40.98
N MET A 168 17.61 -1.10 -41.99
CA MET A 168 16.22 -0.65 -41.88
C MET A 168 15.26 -1.82 -41.59
N LEU A 169 15.41 -2.96 -42.28
CA LEU A 169 14.58 -4.15 -42.05
C LEU A 169 14.80 -4.75 -40.64
N MET A 170 16.05 -4.81 -40.18
CA MET A 170 16.37 -5.28 -38.82
C MET A 170 15.83 -4.34 -37.74
N ALA A 171 15.91 -3.01 -37.95
CA ALA A 171 15.36 -2.02 -37.03
C ALA A 171 13.82 -2.10 -36.96
N SER A 172 13.16 -2.28 -38.11
CA SER A 172 11.71 -2.44 -38.18
C SER A 172 11.23 -3.73 -37.50
N ALA A 173 11.90 -4.87 -37.75
CA ALA A 173 11.54 -6.15 -37.14
C ALA A 173 11.69 -6.17 -35.60
N LYS A 174 12.67 -5.44 -35.05
CA LYS A 174 12.83 -5.30 -33.59
C LYS A 174 11.70 -4.52 -32.93
N ASN A 175 11.13 -3.54 -33.63
CA ASN A 175 10.04 -2.72 -33.10
C ASN A 175 8.65 -3.40 -33.19
N PHE A 176 8.46 -4.35 -34.11
CA PHE A 176 7.21 -5.14 -34.16
C PHE A 176 7.12 -6.20 -33.06
N ASN A 177 8.25 -6.77 -32.63
CA ASN A 177 8.26 -7.78 -31.54
C ASN A 177 8.06 -7.18 -30.14
N THR A 178 8.08 -5.85 -30.00
CA THR A 178 7.81 -5.15 -28.73
C THR A 178 6.32 -4.83 -28.51
N GLU A 179 5.45 -5.03 -29.50
CA GLU A 179 3.99 -4.85 -29.36
C GLU A 179 3.25 -6.12 -28.90
N ASP A 180 3.90 -7.30 -28.94
CA ASP A 180 3.28 -8.61 -28.68
C ASP A 180 3.62 -9.25 -27.30
N ASN A 181 4.25 -8.51 -26.38
CA ASN A 181 4.50 -8.95 -24.98
C ASN A 181 3.98 -7.93 -23.96
#